data_AF-A0A511HPK7-F1
#
_entry.id   AF-A0A511HPK7-F1
#
_cell.length_a   1.000
_cell.length_b   1.000
_cell.length_c   1.000
_cell.angle_alpha   90.00
_cell.angle_beta   90.00
_cell.angle_gamma   90.00
#
_symmetry.space_group_name_H-M   'P 1'
#
loop_
_entity.id
_entity.type
_entity.pdbx_description
1 polymer ?
#
loop_
_entity_poly.entity_id
_entity_poly.type
_entity_poly.pdbx_seq_one_letter_code
_entity_poly.pdbx_strand_id
1 'polypeptide(L)' 'MAAGLDGVLSRVPVRTGYLEAQAGVSSLSGAYVRGELGARLRPNLGLFAFAEANARERMAGAGIRYTFGW' A
#
# COMPACT_ATOMS: atom_id res chain seq x y z
N MET A 1 0.55 -15.54 4.16
CA MET A 1 1.71 -14.82 4.74
C MET A 1 2.24 -13.86 3.68
N ALA A 2 1.86 -12.58 3.75
CA ALA A 2 2.38 -11.56 2.85
C ALA A 2 3.73 -11.05 3.39
N ALA A 3 4.80 -11.80 3.13
CA ALA A 3 6.17 -11.48 3.55
C ALA A 3 6.83 -10.35 2.72
N GLY A 4 6.05 -9.57 1.98
CA GLY A 4 6.57 -8.53 1.06
C GLY A 4 6.65 -7.13 1.66
N LEU A 5 5.89 -6.83 2.72
CA LEU A 5 5.71 -5.45 3.20
C LEU A 5 6.81 -4.97 4.16
N ASP A 6 7.39 -5.86 4.97
CA ASP A 6 8.43 -5.51 5.94
C ASP A 6 9.77 -5.11 5.28
N GLY A 7 10.10 -5.73 4.14
CA GLY A 7 11.38 -5.49 3.45
C GLY A 7 11.40 -4.26 2.54
N VAL A 8 10.24 -3.83 2.03
CA VAL A 8 10.15 -2.69 1.10
C VAL A 8 10.24 -1.37 1.89
N LEU A 9 9.51 -1.25 3.01
CA LEU A 9 9.46 -0.03 3.81
C LEU A 9 10.80 0.31 4.49
N SER A 10 11.66 -0.69 4.75
CA SER A 10 12.98 -0.47 5.37
C SER A 10 14.05 -0.02 4.38
N ARG A 11 13.80 -0.14 3.07
CA ARG A 11 14.81 0.03 2.02
C ARG A 11 14.46 1.10 0.99
N VAL A 12 13.25 1.67 1.03
CA VAL A 12 12.92 2.84 0.21
C VAL A 12 13.63 4.05 0.83
N PRO A 13 14.63 4.64 0.14
CA PRO A 13 15.27 5.86 0.62
C PRO A 13 14.19 6.92 0.82
N VAL A 14 14.37 7.77 1.83
CA VAL A 14 13.51 8.88 2.30
C VAL A 14 13.02 9.77 1.14
N ARG A 15 12.19 9.24 0.26
CA ARG A 15 11.60 9.92 -0.87
C ARG A 15 10.17 10.18 -0.47
N THR A 16 9.79 11.42 -0.66
CA THR A 16 8.57 12.09 -0.19
C THR A 16 7.26 11.35 -0.50
N GLY A 17 7.30 10.30 -1.32
CA GLY A 17 6.22 9.35 -1.50
C GLY A 17 6.67 8.03 -2.12
N TYR A 18 5.74 7.08 -2.18
CA TYR A 18 5.86 5.80 -2.87
C TYR A 18 4.63 5.55 -3.74
N LEU A 19 4.82 4.79 -4.81
CA LEU A 19 3.75 4.23 -5.63
C LEU A 19 4.03 2.75 -5.76
N GLU A 20 3.05 1.94 -5.41
CA GLU A 20 3.11 0.50 -5.49
C GLU A 20 1.91 0.00 -6.30
N ALA A 21 2.17 -0.90 -7.24
CA ALA A 21 1.14 -1.59 -7.98
C ALA A 21 1.39 -3.09 -7.86
N GLN A 22 0.35 -3.82 -7.48
CA GLN A 22 0.35 -5.27 -7.33
C GLN A 22 -0.75 -5.86 -8.19
N ALA A 23 -0.48 -6.98 -8.83
CA ALA A 23 -1.48 -7.80 -9.50
C ALA A 23 -1.26 -9.25 -9.09
N GLY A 24 -2.33 -9.98 -8.83
CA GLY A 24 -2.24 -11.35 -8.36
C GLY A 24 -3.51 -12.15 -8.59
N VAL A 25 -3.47 -13.43 -8.21
CA VAL A 25 -4.63 -14.33 -8.27
C VAL A 25 -4.86 -14.87 -6.87
N SER A 26 -6.05 -14.63 -6.33
CA SER A 26 -6.49 -15.15 -5.04
C SER A 26 -7.55 -16.22 -5.26
N SER A 27 -7.45 -17.35 -4.56
CA SER A 27 -8.45 -18.41 -4.61
C SER A 27 -9.83 -17.96 -4.11
N LEU A 28 -9.90 -16.88 -3.31
CA LEU A 28 -11.15 -16.35 -2.76
C LEU A 28 -11.84 -15.32 -3.67
N SER A 29 -11.03 -14.50 -4.36
CA SER A 29 -11.49 -13.29 -5.06
C SER A 29 -11.22 -13.30 -6.56
N GLY A 30 -10.52 -14.32 -7.06
CA GLY A 30 -10.04 -14.40 -8.43
C GLY A 30 -8.83 -13.51 -8.68
N ALA A 31 -8.62 -13.11 -9.94
CA ALA A 31 -7.60 -12.16 -10.31
C ALA A 31 -7.90 -10.78 -9.70
N TYR A 32 -6.89 -10.15 -9.12
CA TYR A 32 -6.99 -8.82 -8.54
C TYR A 32 -5.83 -7.93 -9.00
N VAL A 33 -6.11 -6.64 -9.09
CA VAL A 33 -5.16 -5.55 -9.29
C VAL A 33 -5.35 -4.57 -8.15
N ARG A 34 -4.27 -4.25 -7.44
CA ARG A 34 -4.22 -3.26 -6.38
C ARG A 34 -3.15 -2.22 -6.67
N GLY A 35 -3.52 -0.95 -6.66
CA GLY A 35 -2.60 0.19 -6.64
C GLY A 35 -2.64 0.85 -5.27
N GLU A 36 -1.49 1.21 -4.73
CA GLU A 36 -1.35 2.03 -3.53
C GLU A 36 -0.36 3.16 -3.81
N LEU A 37 -0.73 4.38 -3.45
CA LEU A 37 0.14 5.54 -3.52
C LEU A 37 0.19 6.18 -2.14
N GLY A 38 1.38 6.58 -1.71
CA GLY A 38 1.58 7.21 -0.41
C GLY A 38 2.53 8.37 -0.48
N ALA A 39 2.32 9.35 0.40
CA ALA A 39 3.18 10.51 0.56
C ALA A 39 3.51 10.69 2.05
N ARG A 40 4.78 10.95 2.34
CA ARG A 40 5.23 11.26 3.70
C ARG A 40 5.16 12.77 3.90
N LEU A 41 4.30 13.21 4.82
CA LEU A 41 4.16 14.63 5.19
C LEU A 41 5.18 15.04 6.25
N ARG A 42 5.45 14.15 7.21
CA ARG A 42 6.44 14.32 8.28
C ARG A 42 7.16 12.98 8.50
N PRO A 43 8.33 12.96 9.17
CA PRO A 43 9.06 11.72 9.43
C PRO A 43 8.21 10.59 10.05
N ASN A 44 7.23 10.96 10.87
CA ASN A 44 6.31 10.07 11.58
C ASN A 44 4.86 10.08 11.03
N LEU A 45 4.55 10.86 9.98
CA LEU A 45 3.19 11.03 9.47
C LEU A 45 3.16 10.93 7.95
N GLY A 46 2.37 10.00 7.44
CA GLY A 46 2.13 9.82 6.00
C GLY A 46 0.65 9.77 5.67
N LEU A 47 0.35 10.04 4.40
CA LEU A 47 -0.93 9.80 3.77
C LEU A 47 -0.78 8.66 2.78
N PHE A 48 -1.84 7.89 2.58
CA PHE A 48 -1.91 6.90 1.53
C PHE A 48 -3.30 6.86 0.91
N ALA A 49 -3.37 6.45 -0.34
CA ALA A 49 -4.59 6.07 -1.03
C ALA A 49 -4.36 4.76 -1.75
N PHE A 50 -5.38 3.92 -1.80
CA PHE A 50 -5.34 2.65 -2.50
C PHE A 50 -6.60 2.43 -3.31
N ALA A 51 -6.48 1.64 -4.36
CA ALA A 51 -7.59 1.10 -5.12
C ALA A 51 -7.29 -0.35 -5.43
N GLU A 52 -8.26 -1.23 -5.22
CA GLU A 52 -8.21 -2.62 -5.62
C GLU A 52 -9.43 -2.95 -6.47
N ALA A 53 -9.20 -3.66 -7.57
CA ALA A 53 -10.24 -4.20 -8.42
C ALA A 53 -10.00 -5.70 -8.58
N ASN A 54 -11.04 -6.49 -8.35
CA ASN A 54 -11.06 -7.91 -8.66
C ASN A 54 -12.27 -8.22 -9.58
N ALA A 55 -12.46 -9.50 -9.91
CA ALA A 55 -13.53 -9.92 -10.82
C ALA A 55 -14.95 -9.64 -10.29
N ARG A 56 -15.10 -9.42 -8.98
CA ARG A 56 -16.39 -9.33 -8.28
C ARG A 56 -16.66 -7.94 -7.72
N GLU A 57 -15.62 -7.25 -7.29
CA GLU A 57 -15.72 -6.03 -6.48
C GLU A 57 -14.60 -5.05 -6.83
N ARG A 58 -14.89 -3.77 -6.57
CA ARG A 58 -13.93 -2.68 -6.65
C ARG A 58 -13.98 -1.95 -5.32
N MET A 59 -12.83 -1.74 -4.72
CA MET A 59 -12.68 -0.99 -3.49
C MET A 59 -11.61 0.08 -3.65
N ALA A 60 -11.82 1.22 -3.02
CA ALA A 60 -10.83 2.26 -2.94
C ALA A 60 -10.94 2.93 -1.57
N GLY A 61 -9.82 3.47 -1.10
CA GLY A 61 -9.76 4.13 0.19
C GLY A 61 -8.56 5.05 0.29
N ALA A 62 -8.59 5.93 1.28
CA ALA A 62 -7.47 6.76 1.65
C ALA A 62 -7.37 6.83 3.17
N GLY A 63 -6.17 7.07 3.67
CA GLY A 63 -5.91 7.07 5.10
C GLY A 63 -4.65 7.83 5.48
N ILE A 64 -4.54 8.03 6.79
CA ILE A 64 -3.38 8.62 7.45
C ILE A 64 -2.64 7.49 8.16
N ARG A 65 -1.31 7.46 8.07
CA ARG A 65 -0.45 6.52 8.78
C ARG A 65 0.49 7.28 9.70
N TYR A 66 0.39 7.00 11.00
CA TYR A 66 1.30 7.55 12.01
C TYR A 66 2.22 6.44 12.52
N THR A 67 3.52 6.67 12.51
CA THR A 67 4.52 5.74 13.05
C THR A 67 4.95 6.20 14.43
N PHE A 68 4.68 5.40 15.45
CA PHE A 68 5.21 5.62 16.80
C PHE A 68 6.67 5.17 16.85
N GLY A 69 7.55 6.04 17.35
CA GLY A 69 8.95 5.68 17.64
C GLY A 69 9.03 4.86 18.92
N TRP A 70 9.90 3.85 18.91
CA TRP A 70 10.38 3.15 20.10
C TRP A 70 11.79 3.63 20.41
#